data_AF-A0A522CGT3-F1
#
_entry.id   AF-A0A522CGT3-F1
#
_cell.length_a   1.000
_cell.length_b   1.000
_cell.length_c   1.000
_cell.angle_alpha   90.00
_cell.angle_beta   90.00
_cell.angle_gamma   90.00
#
_symmetry.space_group_name_H-M   'P 1'
#
loop_
_entity.id
_entity.type
_entity.pdbx_description
1 polymer ?
#
loop_
_entity_poly.entity_id
_entity_poly.type
_entity_poly.pdbx_seq_one_letter_code
_entity_poly.pdbx_strand_id
1 'polypeptide(L)' 'MNDEFKRFRKKQFAELRPYVDGENMAGVSVSAEDAKAGSPKVGDMIARNPKNLNDQWLVAAAYFADNFEPVA' A
#
# COMPACT_ATOMS: atom_id res chain seq x y z
N MET A 1 -3.20 -27.68 7.46
CA MET A 1 -3.27 -27.32 6.03
C MET A 1 -1.91 -26.77 5.67
N ASN A 2 -1.23 -27.34 4.67
CA ASN A 2 -0.03 -26.71 4.11
C ASN A 2 -0.53 -25.74 3.03
N ASP A 3 -0.79 -24.50 3.43
CA ASP A 3 -1.12 -23.43 2.51
C ASP A 3 0.17 -22.93 1.85
N GLU A 4 0.62 -23.66 0.82
CA GLU A 4 1.81 -23.32 0.07
C GLU A 4 1.61 -22.02 -0.71
N PHE A 5 2.57 -21.09 -0.57
CA PHE A 5 2.56 -19.83 -1.31
C PHE A 5 2.71 -20.08 -2.82
N LYS A 6 1.80 -19.50 -3.61
CA LYS A 6 1.88 -19.48 -5.08
C LYS A 6 2.17 -18.06 -5.57
N ARG A 7 2.99 -17.95 -6.61
CA ARG A 7 3.34 -16.66 -7.22
C ARG A 7 2.27 -16.23 -8.21
N PHE A 8 1.75 -15.02 -8.05
CA PHE A 8 0.80 -14.39 -8.96
C PHE A 8 1.28 -13.00 -9.34
N ARG A 9 0.99 -12.57 -10.58
CA ARG A 9 1.13 -11.16 -10.99
C ARG A 9 -0.24 -10.49 -10.99
N LYS A 10 -0.29 -9.19 -10.69
CA LYS A 10 -1.53 -8.42 -10.83
C LYS A 10 -1.96 -8.40 -12.31
N LYS A 11 -3.27 -8.52 -12.54
CA LYS A 11 -3.88 -8.38 -13.89
C LYS A 11 -4.04 -6.92 -14.29
N GLN A 12 -4.10 -6.02 -13.31
CA GLN A 12 -4.32 -4.60 -13.49
C GLN A 12 -3.18 -3.82 -12.83
N PHE A 13 -3.05 -2.55 -13.20
CA PHE A 13 -2.15 -1.62 -12.52
C PHE A 13 -2.62 -1.37 -11.09
N ALA A 14 -1.66 -1.02 -10.23
CA ALA A 14 -1.96 -0.57 -8.89
C ALA A 14 -2.08 0.96 -8.89
N GLU A 15 -3.08 1.50 -8.20
CA GLU A 15 -3.24 2.94 -8.01
C GLU A 15 -2.67 3.30 -6.64
N LEU A 16 -1.65 4.16 -6.62
CA LEU A 16 -1.00 4.63 -5.41
C LEU A 16 -0.77 6.14 -5.50
N ARG A 17 -0.78 6.81 -4.36
CA ARG A 17 -0.32 8.20 -4.20
C ARG A 17 0.59 8.32 -2.98
N PRO A 18 1.46 9.34 -2.90
CA PRO A 18 2.18 9.63 -1.68
C PRO A 18 1.23 9.88 -0.51
N TYR A 19 1.63 9.40 0.67
CA TYR A 19 1.08 9.87 1.93
C TYR A 19 1.45 11.34 2.16
N VAL A 20 0.51 12.11 2.68
CA VAL A 20 0.68 13.51 3.07
C VAL A 20 0.72 13.58 4.60
N ASP A 21 1.80 14.14 5.14
CA ASP A 21 1.98 14.23 6.59
C ASP A 21 0.80 14.93 7.29
N GLY A 22 0.26 14.27 8.32
CA GLY A 22 -0.91 14.75 9.05
C GLY A 22 -2.27 14.56 8.37
N GLU A 23 -2.35 13.89 7.21
CA GLU A 23 -3.65 13.60 6.59
C GLU A 23 -4.50 12.64 7.42
N ASN A 24 -5.81 12.69 7.22
CA ASN A 24 -6.74 11.79 7.91
C ASN A 24 -6.62 10.37 7.36
N MET A 25 -6.21 9.45 8.24
CA MET A 25 -6.03 8.03 7.92
C MET A 25 -7.26 7.16 8.20
N ALA A 26 -8.40 7.76 8.55
CA ALA A 26 -9.64 7.03 8.74
C ALA A 26 -10.04 6.27 7.47
N GLY A 27 -10.20 4.95 7.59
CA GLY A 27 -10.54 4.06 6.48
C GLY A 27 -9.34 3.55 5.68
N VAL A 28 -8.11 3.96 6.01
CA VAL A 28 -6.89 3.38 5.45
C VAL A 28 -6.42 2.23 6.35
N SER A 29 -6.26 1.05 5.77
CA SER A 29 -5.71 -0.11 6.47
C SER A 29 -4.20 0.05 6.66
N VAL A 30 -3.73 -0.08 7.90
CA VAL A 30 -2.30 -0.05 8.27
C VAL A 30 -2.01 -1.34 9.04
N SER A 31 -0.98 -2.08 8.65
CA SER A 31 -0.60 -3.30 9.37
C SER A 31 0.00 -2.98 10.74
N ALA A 32 -0.01 -3.94 11.65
CA ALA A 32 0.60 -3.76 12.97
C ALA A 32 2.13 -3.57 12.87
N GLU A 33 2.76 -4.22 11.90
CA GLU A 33 4.18 -4.12 11.59
C GLU A 33 4.54 -2.72 11.08
N ASP A 34 3.75 -2.19 10.13
CA ASP A 34 3.96 -0.83 9.61
C ASP A 34 3.76 0.22 10.73
N ALA A 35 2.71 0.07 11.55
CA ALA A 35 2.46 0.95 12.68
C ALA A 35 3.63 0.92 13.70
N LYS A 36 4.17 -0.26 14.02
CA LYS A 36 5.37 -0.40 14.88
C LYS A 36 6.62 0.22 14.26
N ALA A 37 6.73 0.23 12.94
CA ALA A 37 7.79 0.87 12.18
C ALA A 37 7.60 2.40 12.01
N GLY A 38 6.57 2.97 12.64
CA GLY A 38 6.30 4.41 12.66
C GLY A 38 5.53 4.90 11.43
N SER A 39 4.83 4.03 10.71
CA SER A 39 3.94 4.42 9.62
C SER A 39 2.55 4.82 10.15
N PRO A 40 1.83 5.73 9.44
CA PRO A 40 2.26 6.40 8.23
C PRO A 40 3.35 7.45 8.49
N LYS A 41 4.27 7.59 7.54
CA LYS A 41 5.32 8.60 7.53
C LYS A 41 5.62 9.06 6.11
N VAL A 42 6.25 10.22 5.98
CA VAL A 42 6.67 10.77 4.69
C VAL A 42 7.49 9.73 3.90
N GLY A 43 7.10 9.52 2.65
CA GLY A 43 7.68 8.51 1.75
C GLY A 43 6.82 7.26 1.61
N ASP A 44 5.93 6.98 2.57
CA ASP A 44 4.92 5.93 2.40
C ASP A 44 3.92 6.31 1.30
N MET A 45 3.22 5.29 0.81
CA MET A 45 2.20 5.43 -0.22
C MET A 45 0.85 4.96 0.30
N ILE A 46 -0.23 5.55 -0.21
CA ILE A 46 -1.60 5.09 -0.02
C ILE A 46 -2.04 4.43 -1.32
N ALA A 47 -2.25 3.13 -1.26
CA ALA A 47 -2.81 2.34 -2.33
C ALA A 47 -4.33 2.21 -2.17
N ARG A 48 -5.04 1.99 -3.28
CA ARG A 48 -6.49 1.75 -3.24
C ARG A 48 -6.94 0.69 -4.23
N ASN A 49 -8.11 0.14 -3.97
CA ASN A 49 -8.80 -0.72 -4.91
C ASN A 49 -9.48 0.13 -6.00
N PRO A 50 -9.13 -0.03 -7.29
CA PRO A 50 -9.72 0.79 -8.36
C PRO A 50 -11.23 0.55 -8.55
N LYS A 51 -11.78 -0.54 -8.01
CA LYS A 51 -13.22 -0.85 -8.03
C LYS A 51 -13.96 -0.40 -6.77
N ASN A 52 -13.25 -0.08 -5.70
CA ASN A 52 -13.81 0.41 -4.45
C ASN A 52 -12.86 1.46 -3.86
N LEU A 53 -13.10 2.74 -4.17
CA LEU A 53 -12.18 3.81 -3.79
C LEU A 53 -12.06 4.03 -2.28
N ASN A 54 -12.98 3.48 -1.48
CA ASN A 54 -12.94 3.53 -0.02
C ASN A 54 -12.06 2.42 0.59
N ASP A 55 -11.70 1.40 -0.19
CA ASP A 55 -10.79 0.35 0.22
C ASP A 55 -9.36 0.79 -0.07
N GLN A 56 -8.69 1.28 0.97
CA GLN A 56 -7.36 1.87 0.93
C GLN A 56 -6.44 1.18 1.91
N TRP A 57 -5.16 1.07 1.56
CA TRP A 57 -4.14 0.51 2.45
C TRP A 57 -2.80 1.23 2.30
N LEU A 58 -2.06 1.28 3.39
CA LEU A 58 -0.71 1.81 3.41
C LEU A 58 0.25 0.84 2.72
N VAL A 59 1.19 1.40 1.96
CA VAL A 59 2.33 0.70 1.38
C VAL A 59 3.58 1.42 1.85
N ALA A 60 4.43 0.73 2.61
CA ALA A 60 5.67 1.28 3.13
C ALA A 60 6.59 1.76 1.99
N ALA A 61 7.29 2.86 2.22
CA ALA A 61 8.18 3.50 1.23
C ALA A 61 9.15 2.51 0.55
N ALA A 62 9.81 1.64 1.33
CA ALA A 62 10.77 0.66 0.81
C ALA A 62 10.09 -0.37 -0.10
N TYR A 63 8.95 -0.90 0.32
CA TYR A 63 8.19 -1.84 -0.50
C TYR A 63 7.71 -1.20 -1.80
N PHE A 64 7.31 0.08 -1.76
CA PHE A 64 6.96 0.82 -2.96
C PHE A 64 8.15 0.91 -3.94
N ALA A 65 9.30 1.36 -3.45
CA ALA A 65 10.51 1.53 -4.27
C ALA A 65 10.99 0.21 -4.91
N ASP A 66 10.87 -0.91 -4.19
CA ASP A 66 11.34 -2.21 -4.67
C ASP A 66 10.38 -2.88 -5.68
N ASN A 67 9.10 -2.49 -5.71
CA ASN A 67 8.05 -3.27 -6.40
C ASN A 67 7.22 -2.47 -7.42
N PHE A 68 7.35 -1.15 -7.48
CA PHE A 68 6.50 -0.31 -8.33
C PHE A 68 7.31 0.67 -9.18
N GLU A 69 6.82 0.89 -10.39
CA GLU A 69 7.32 1.89 -11.33
C GLU A 69 6.12 2.67 -11.93
N PRO A 70 6.30 3.94 -12.33
CA PRO A 70 5.28 4.66 -13.07
C PRO A 70 4.94 3.94 -14.39
N VAL A 71 3.68 4.00 -14.80
CA VAL A 71 3.27 3.55 -16.14
C VAL A 71 3.82 4.55 -17.17
N ALA A 72 4.48 4.03 -18.21
CA ALA A 72 4.95 4.81 -19.37
C ALA A 72 3.84 5.10 -20.38
#